data_AF-A0A2E0L2L1-F1
#
_entry.id   AF-A0A2E0L2L1-F1
#
_cell.length_a   1.000
_cell.length_b   1.000
_cell.length_c   1.000
_cell.angle_alpha   90.00
_cell.angle_beta   90.00
_cell.angle_gamma   90.00
#
_symmetry.space_group_name_H-M   'P 1'
#
loop_
_entity.id
_entity.type
_entity.pdbx_description
1 polymer ?
#
loop_
_entity_poly.entity_id
_entity_poly.type
_entity_poly.pdbx_seq_one_letter_code
_entity_poly.pdbx_strand_id
1 'polypeptide(L)' 'MNTIKLKAHTGPDGLLKFEIPTTPNQEFEIVLVLQAVQAQAAVDDLGWPVGFFEETYGSLADDPIELGPELPPAARDAIE' A
#
# COMPACT_ATOMS: atom_id res chain seq x y z
N MET A 1 -26.63 -13.69 -1.39
CA MET A 1 -25.25 -13.51 -1.89
C MET A 1 -24.35 -13.45 -0.66
N ASN A 2 -23.73 -14.58 -0.31
CA ASN A 2 -22.87 -14.67 0.88
C ASN A 2 -21.42 -14.47 0.44
N THR A 3 -20.78 -13.40 0.90
CA THR A 3 -19.38 -13.12 0.57
C THR A 3 -18.50 -13.62 1.71
N ILE A 4 -17.66 -14.61 1.42
CA ILE A 4 -16.67 -15.13 2.37
C ILE A 4 -15.33 -14.45 2.08
N LYS A 5 -14.84 -13.63 3.02
CA LYS A 5 -13.51 -13.00 2.93
C LYS A 5 -12.48 -13.87 3.65
N LEU A 6 -11.50 -14.39 2.92
CA LEU A 6 -10.41 -15.20 3.44
C LEU A 6 -9.08 -14.51 3.10
N LYS A 7 -8.19 -14.34 4.09
CA LYS A 7 -6.78 -13.97 3.85
C LYS A 7 -5.98 -15.25 3.71
N ALA A 8 -5.32 -15.44 2.58
CA ALA A 8 -4.47 -16.60 2.30
C ALA A 8 -3.16 -16.14 1.66
N HIS A 9 -2.07 -16.89 1.87
CA HIS A 9 -0.78 -16.67 1.25
C HIS A 9 -0.40 -17.91 0.43
N THR A 10 0.25 -17.71 -0.72
CA THR A 10 0.74 -18.80 -1.57
C THR A 10 1.95 -19.47 -0.95
N GLY A 11 1.92 -20.79 -0.83
CA GLY A 11 3.05 -21.57 -0.35
C GLY A 11 4.29 -21.48 -1.27
N PRO A 12 5.43 -22.06 -0.87
CA PRO A 12 6.65 -22.11 -1.68
C PRO A 12 6.47 -22.84 -3.02
N ASP A 13 5.41 -23.63 -3.15
CA ASP A 13 4.97 -24.36 -4.34
C ASP A 13 4.10 -23.52 -5.29
N GLY A 14 3.79 -22.27 -4.92
CA GLY A 14 2.94 -21.36 -5.68
C GLY A 14 1.46 -21.67 -5.61
N LEU A 15 1.03 -22.58 -4.72
CA LEU A 15 -0.37 -23.00 -4.59
C LEU A 15 -1.06 -22.24 -3.46
N LEU A 16 -2.27 -21.73 -3.75
CA LEU A 16 -3.17 -21.12 -2.78
C LEU A 16 -4.24 -22.17 -2.40
N LYS A 17 -4.21 -22.68 -1.16
CA LYS A 17 -5.13 -23.73 -0.69
C LYS A 17 -6.25 -23.12 0.15
N PHE A 18 -7.51 -23.40 -0.22
CA PHE A 18 -8.69 -23.04 0.56
C PHE A 18 -9.38 -24.31 1.07
N GLU A 19 -9.63 -24.37 2.37
CA GLU A 19 -10.50 -25.37 2.98
C GLU A 19 -11.80 -24.68 3.39
N ILE A 20 -12.89 -24.99 2.68
CA ILE A 20 -14.21 -24.42 2.95
C ILE A 20 -15.10 -25.55 3.48
N PRO A 21 -15.44 -25.55 4.77
CA PRO A 21 -16.40 -26.51 5.32
C PRO A 21 -17.77 -26.26 4.68
N THR A 22 -18.36 -27.29 4.08
CA THR A 22 -19.68 -27.22 3.42
C THR A 22 -20.56 -28.39 3.85
N THR A 23 -21.85 -28.29 3.53
CA THR A 23 -22.81 -29.38 3.76
C THR A 23 -22.71 -30.40 2.61
N PRO A 24 -22.72 -31.72 2.89
CA PRO A 24 -22.68 -32.75 1.85
C PRO A 24 -23.87 -32.64 0.87
N ASN A 25 -23.65 -33.03 -0.39
CA ASN A 25 -24.67 -33.09 -1.45
C ASN A 25 -25.34 -31.75 -1.77
N GLN A 26 -24.59 -30.66 -1.72
CA GLN A 26 -25.07 -29.33 -2.06
C GLN A 26 -24.27 -28.74 -3.21
N GLU A 27 -24.97 -28.14 -4.17
CA GLU A 27 -24.34 -27.46 -5.30
C GLU A 27 -23.99 -26.02 -4.93
N PHE A 28 -22.80 -25.59 -5.33
CA PHE A 28 -22.30 -24.24 -5.09
C PHE A 28 -21.76 -23.66 -6.39
N GLU A 29 -22.20 -22.45 -6.72
CA GLU A 29 -21.56 -21.61 -7.72
C GLU A 29 -20.52 -20.73 -7.01
N ILE A 30 -19.26 -20.81 -7.45
CA ILE A 30 -18.15 -20.10 -6.81
C ILE A 30 -17.44 -19.24 -7.85
N VAL A 31 -17.28 -17.95 -7.55
CA VAL A 31 -16.48 -17.01 -8.34
C VAL A 31 -15.26 -16.60 -7.51
N LEU A 32 -14.06 -17.00 -7.96
CA LEU A 32 -12.80 -16.53 -7.38
C LEU A 32 -12.26 -15.39 -8.24
N VAL A 33 -11.98 -14.26 -7.61
CA VAL A 33 -11.28 -13.13 -8.23
C VAL A 33 -9.94 -12.95 -7.54
N LEU A 34 -8.86 -13.29 -8.25
CA LEU A 34 -7.49 -13.08 -7.78
C LEU A 34 -7.02 -11.71 -8.25
N GLN A 35 -6.75 -10.82 -7.30
CA GLN A 35 -6.08 -9.55 -7.57
C GLN A 35 -4.70 -9.64 -6.95
N ALA A 36 -3.67 -9.49 -7.78
CA ALA A 36 -2.32 -9.33 -7.29
C ALA A 36 -2.26 -8.03 -6.50
N VAL A 37 -2.15 -8.13 -5.18
CA VAL A 37 -1.79 -6.96 -4.38
C VAL A 37 -0.31 -6.76 -4.64
N GLN A 38 0.07 -5.60 -5.18
CA GLN A 38 1.47 -5.22 -5.20
C GLN A 38 1.95 -5.35 -3.75
N ALA A 39 2.99 -6.15 -3.52
CA ALA A 39 3.60 -6.24 -2.21
C ALA A 39 3.84 -4.81 -1.76
N GLN A 40 3.25 -4.42 -0.62
CA GLN A 40 3.57 -3.14 -0.02
C GLN A 40 5.10 -3.07 0.02
N ALA A 41 5.67 -2.04 -0.60
CA ALA A 41 7.12 -1.85 -0.57
C ALA A 41 7.55 -2.01 0.89
N ALA A 42 8.59 -2.83 1.12
CA ALA A 42 9.10 -3.01 2.46
C ALA A 42 9.34 -1.62 3.05
N VAL A 43 8.80 -1.37 4.24
CA VAL A 43 8.96 -0.09 4.92
C VAL A 43 9.98 -0.24 6.04
N ASP A 44 10.72 0.83 6.32
CA ASP A 44 11.61 0.91 7.48
C ASP A 44 10.83 1.10 8.79
N ASP A 45 11.55 1.18 9.91
CA ASP A 45 10.96 1.38 11.24
C ASP A 45 10.19 2.71 11.39
N LEU A 46 10.38 3.65 10.46
CA LEU A 46 9.72 4.95 10.41
C LEU A 46 8.57 4.97 9.39
N GLY A 47 8.30 3.85 8.70
CA GLY A 47 7.22 3.71 7.73
C GLY A 47 7.56 4.20 6.32
N TRP A 48 8.81 4.55 6.02
CA TRP A 48 9.25 4.93 4.68
C TRP A 48 9.57 3.70 3.85
N PRO A 49 9.31 3.71 2.53
CA PRO A 49 9.81 2.66 1.66
C PRO A 49 11.33 2.50 1.82
N VAL A 50 11.79 1.26 1.97
CA VAL A 50 13.22 0.95 2.11
C VAL A 50 13.97 1.49 0.89
N GLY A 51 15.06 2.25 1.13
CA GLY A 51 15.87 2.88 0.09
C GLY A 51 15.34 4.24 -0.40
N PHE A 52 14.18 4.70 0.10
CA PHE A 52 13.57 5.96 -0.36
C PHE A 52 14.53 7.14 -0.26
N PHE A 53 15.23 7.32 0.86
CA PHE A 53 16.12 8.46 1.04
C PHE A 53 17.38 8.36 0.16
N GLU A 54 17.98 7.18 0.05
CA GLU A 54 19.17 6.95 -0.77
C GLU A 54 18.88 7.18 -2.27
N GLU A 55 17.70 6.78 -2.73
CA GLU A 55 17.29 6.93 -4.13
C GLU A 55 16.79 8.34 -4.47
N THR A 56 16.23 9.08 -3.51
CA THR A 56 15.62 10.39 -3.77
C THR A 56 16.48 11.57 -3.35
N TYR A 57 17.50 11.35 -2.51
CA TYR A 57 18.42 12.41 -2.12
C TYR A 57 19.13 12.99 -3.34
N GLY A 58 18.97 14.29 -3.55
CA GLY A 58 19.53 14.97 -4.71
C GLY A 58 18.74 14.76 -6.01
N SER A 59 17.51 14.24 -5.95
CA SER A 59 16.62 14.11 -7.13
C SER A 59 16.34 15.43 -7.85
N LEU A 60 16.59 16.57 -7.19
CA LEU A 60 16.47 17.93 -7.74
C LEU A 60 17.83 18.61 -7.92
N ALA A 61 18.93 17.84 -7.97
CA ALA A 61 20.27 18.42 -8.16
C ALA A 61 20.44 19.08 -9.54
N ASP A 62 19.82 18.51 -10.57
CA ASP A 62 19.88 19.01 -11.96
C ASP A 62 18.91 20.18 -12.22
N ASP A 63 17.83 20.28 -11.43
CA ASP A 63 16.84 21.35 -11.49
C ASP A 63 16.44 21.79 -10.08
N PRO A 64 17.29 22.59 -9.41
CA PRO A 64 17.05 23.01 -8.03
C PRO A 64 15.82 23.91 -7.92
N ILE A 65 15.10 23.79 -6.80
CA ILE A 65 13.98 24.68 -6.50
C ILE A 65 14.51 26.10 -6.33
N GLU A 66 14.11 27.01 -7.22
CA GLU A 66 14.41 28.42 -7.09
C GLU A 66 13.66 29.01 -5.89
N LEU A 67 14.39 29.74 -5.04
CA LEU A 67 13.76 30.49 -3.96
C LEU A 67 13.01 31.67 -4.58
N GLY A 68 11.68 31.63 -4.50
CA GLY A 68 10.83 32.74 -4.89
C GLY A 68 11.09 34.00 -4.06
N PRO A 69 10.49 35.14 -4.44
CA PRO A 69 10.59 36.38 -3.67
C PRO A 69 10.15 36.16 -2.22
N GLU A 70 10.81 36.84 -1.29
CA GLU A 70 10.47 36.79 0.13
C GLU A 70 9.01 37.17 0.33
N LEU A 71 8.24 36.25 0.91
CA LEU A 71 6.86 36.52 1.28
C LEU A 71 6.84 37.50 2.46
N PRO A 72 5.86 38.42 2.52
CA PRO A 72 5.65 39.22 3.72
C PRO A 72 5.54 38.31 4.95
N PRO A 73 6.04 38.73 6.12
CA PRO A 73 5.88 37.95 7.35
C PRO A 73 4.41 37.58 7.54
N ALA A 74 4.16 36.29 7.76
CA ALA A 74 2.80 35.79 7.95
C ALA A 74 2.14 36.55 9.11
N ALA A 75 1.04 37.24 8.82
CA ALA A 75 0.21 37.82 9.86
C ALA A 75 -0.30 36.67 10.72
N ARG A 76 0.12 36.62 11.99
CA ARG A 76 -0.45 35.69 12.96
C ARG A 76 -1.82 36.25 13.36
N ASP A 77 -2.84 35.42 13.29
CA ASP A 77 -4.15 35.77 13.84
C ASP A 77 -4.01 36.09 15.33
N ALA A 78 -4.81 37.04 15.81
CA ALA A 78 -4.89 37.32 17.23
C ALA A 78 -5.44 36.08 17.94
N ILE A 79 -4.88 35.78 19.11
CA ILE A 79 -5.40 34.73 19.97
C ILE A 79 -6.69 35.28 20.61
N GLU A 80 -7.84 34.71 20.27
CA GLU A 80 -9.13 34.99 20.94
C GLU A 80 -9.24 34.33 22.31
#